data_AF-A0A2E9VZA0-F1
#
_entry.id   AF-A0A2E9VZA0-F1
#
_cell.length_a   1.000
_cell.length_b   1.000
_cell.length_c   1.000
_cell.angle_alpha   90.00
_cell.angle_beta   90.00
_cell.angle_gamma   90.00
#
_symmetry.space_group_name_H-M   'P 1'
#
loop_
_entity.id
_entity.type
_entity.pdbx_description
1 polymer ?
#
loop_
_entity_poly.entity_id
_entity_poly.type
_entity_poly.pdbx_seq_one_letter_code
_entity_poly.pdbx_strand_id
1 'polypeptide(L)'
;MTVKLAPKQAIIALDLDSLDEVSKIISLLNKDLFRLKVGKQLFTSEGPKAIEMLSDLGFEVFLDLKLHDIPNTVSKALKNIHDLGVWMTNIHLMGGKEMISESVEVIKNSKNEMILIGVSVLTSLDKINLSEIGFHKSAEDLVIDLAALGKDCGVDGVVCSINDVSAIKSSFGGDFITVTPGVRMSQANEDQKRSGSIYDAIKFGSDYVVIGRELTKADNPAEVIKKLEALIN
;
A
#
# COMPACT_ATOMS: atom_id res chain seq x y z
N MET A 1 -12.95 24.92 -2.90
CA MET A 1 -13.38 23.54 -3.22
C MET A 1 -12.95 22.65 -2.07
N THR A 2 -13.87 21.93 -1.45
CA THR A 2 -13.52 20.87 -0.50
C THR A 2 -12.86 19.76 -1.32
N VAL A 3 -11.56 19.60 -1.16
CA VAL A 3 -10.78 18.61 -1.90
C VAL A 3 -11.17 17.22 -1.36
N LYS A 4 -11.64 16.33 -2.24
CA LYS A 4 -12.18 15.01 -1.89
C LYS A 4 -11.42 13.91 -2.65
N LEU A 5 -11.34 12.75 -2.04
CA LEU A 5 -10.85 11.54 -2.69
C LEU A 5 -11.84 11.08 -3.76
N ALA A 6 -11.35 10.52 -4.85
CA ALA A 6 -12.17 9.76 -5.78
C ALA A 6 -12.53 8.37 -5.19
N PRO A 7 -13.63 7.76 -5.65
CA PRO A 7 -13.97 6.39 -5.28
C PRO A 7 -12.79 5.43 -5.46
N LYS A 8 -12.62 4.52 -4.50
CA LYS A 8 -11.55 3.51 -4.42
C LYS A 8 -10.11 4.05 -4.26
N GLN A 9 -9.90 5.36 -4.06
CA GLN A 9 -8.56 5.87 -3.70
C GLN A 9 -8.17 5.55 -2.24
N ALA A 10 -9.16 5.39 -1.36
CA ALA A 10 -8.92 4.98 0.02
C ALA A 10 -8.84 3.44 0.12
N ILE A 11 -7.72 2.97 0.66
CA ILE A 11 -7.47 1.55 0.96
C ILE A 11 -7.54 1.37 2.48
N ILE A 12 -8.49 0.55 2.94
CA ILE A 12 -8.69 0.26 4.36
C ILE A 12 -7.80 -0.91 4.78
N ALA A 13 -6.90 -0.68 5.73
CA ALA A 13 -6.02 -1.70 6.28
C ALA A 13 -6.75 -2.56 7.32
N LEU A 14 -6.89 -3.86 7.00
CA LEU A 14 -7.46 -4.89 7.87
C LEU A 14 -6.36 -5.51 8.72
N ASP A 15 -5.71 -4.68 9.54
CA ASP A 15 -4.68 -5.14 10.50
C ASP A 15 -5.39 -5.74 11.74
N LEU A 16 -5.99 -6.92 11.56
CA LEU A 16 -6.84 -7.67 12.50
C LEU A 16 -6.37 -9.13 12.59
N ASP A 17 -6.72 -9.82 13.68
CA ASP A 17 -6.21 -11.17 13.96
C ASP A 17 -7.09 -12.30 13.39
N SER A 18 -8.36 -12.03 13.06
CA SER A 18 -9.31 -13.07 12.65
C SER A 18 -10.34 -12.64 11.61
N LEU A 19 -10.90 -13.60 10.87
CA LEU A 19 -12.01 -13.35 9.93
C LEU A 19 -13.29 -12.85 10.64
N ASP A 20 -13.49 -13.22 11.91
CA ASP A 20 -14.62 -12.74 12.72
C ASP A 20 -14.52 -11.23 12.99
N GLU A 21 -13.31 -10.72 13.25
CA GLU A 21 -13.08 -9.29 13.39
C GLU A 21 -13.24 -8.55 12.06
N VAL A 22 -12.71 -9.13 10.97
CA VAL A 22 -12.89 -8.59 9.61
C VAL A 22 -14.37 -8.46 9.26
N SER A 23 -15.17 -9.49 9.55
CA SER A 23 -16.61 -9.53 9.27
C SER A 23 -17.37 -8.37 9.92
N LYS A 24 -16.97 -7.96 11.13
CA LYS A 24 -17.60 -6.83 11.85
C LYS A 24 -17.35 -5.50 11.13
N ILE A 25 -16.13 -5.29 10.62
CA ILE A 25 -15.77 -4.05 9.92
C ILE A 25 -16.32 -4.04 8.49
N ILE A 26 -16.23 -5.15 7.77
CA ILE A 26 -16.58 -5.18 6.34
C ILE A 26 -18.05 -4.95 6.07
N SER A 27 -18.93 -5.35 7.00
CA SER A 27 -20.37 -5.10 6.92
C SER A 27 -20.73 -3.61 6.86
N LEU A 28 -19.80 -2.73 7.25
CA LEU A 28 -19.96 -1.29 7.25
C LEU A 28 -19.37 -0.62 6.01
N LEU A 29 -18.57 -1.32 5.21
CA LEU A 29 -17.82 -0.74 4.09
C LEU A 29 -18.56 -0.89 2.77
N ASN A 30 -18.55 0.16 1.96
CA ASN A 30 -19.02 0.13 0.58
C ASN A 30 -17.87 -0.22 -0.39
N LYS A 31 -17.99 -1.37 -1.07
CA LYS A 31 -17.00 -1.86 -2.06
C LYS A 31 -16.78 -0.93 -3.26
N ASP A 32 -17.75 -0.07 -3.57
CA ASP A 32 -17.61 0.90 -4.66
C ASP A 32 -16.81 2.13 -4.23
N LEU A 33 -16.67 2.37 -2.92
CA LEU A 33 -15.92 3.50 -2.36
C LEU A 33 -14.53 3.12 -1.86
N PHE A 34 -14.36 1.91 -1.35
CA PHE A 34 -13.13 1.48 -0.68
C PHE A 34 -12.50 0.25 -1.32
N ARG A 35 -11.17 0.22 -1.28
CA ARG A 35 -10.38 -1.01 -1.45
C ARG A 35 -9.90 -1.50 -0.11
N LEU A 36 -9.47 -2.75 -0.04
CA LEU A 36 -9.02 -3.36 1.22
C LEU A 36 -7.56 -3.75 1.14
N LYS A 37 -6.82 -3.62 2.25
CA LYS A 37 -5.46 -4.12 2.37
C LYS A 37 -5.41 -5.25 3.38
N VAL A 38 -4.96 -6.41 2.94
CA VAL A 38 -4.61 -7.54 3.81
C VAL A 38 -3.10 -7.53 4.02
N GLY A 39 -2.67 -7.26 5.25
CA GLY A 39 -1.26 -7.26 5.63
C GLY A 39 -0.80 -8.61 6.20
N LYS A 40 0.47 -8.66 6.62
CA LYS A 40 1.08 -9.84 7.24
C LYS A 40 0.27 -10.39 8.43
N GLN A 41 -0.28 -9.54 9.30
CA GLN A 41 -1.03 -9.97 10.49
C GLN A 41 -2.19 -10.91 10.11
N LEU A 42 -3.16 -10.39 9.36
CA LEU A 42 -4.32 -11.16 8.93
C LEU A 42 -3.93 -12.33 8.01
N PHE A 43 -3.02 -12.12 7.06
CA PHE A 43 -2.64 -13.18 6.12
C PHE A 43 -1.90 -14.34 6.79
N THR A 44 -1.09 -14.09 7.81
CA THR A 44 -0.40 -15.17 8.55
C THR A 44 -1.33 -15.93 9.50
N SER A 45 -2.41 -15.30 9.96
CA SER A 45 -3.44 -15.94 10.79
C SER A 45 -4.39 -16.79 9.95
N GLU A 46 -4.94 -16.21 8.88
CA GLU A 46 -6.08 -16.77 8.13
C GLU A 46 -5.70 -17.27 6.73
N GLY A 47 -4.54 -16.87 6.22
CA GLY A 47 -4.04 -17.29 4.91
C GLY A 47 -4.90 -16.81 3.74
N PRO A 48 -4.90 -17.57 2.63
CA PRO A 48 -5.68 -17.26 1.44
C PRO A 48 -7.19 -17.12 1.66
N LYS A 49 -7.76 -17.73 2.71
CA LYS A 49 -9.18 -17.63 3.04
C LYS A 49 -9.64 -16.19 3.27
N ALA A 50 -8.75 -15.35 3.82
CA ALA A 50 -9.03 -13.92 3.93
C ALA A 50 -9.20 -13.26 2.57
N ILE A 51 -8.38 -13.61 1.57
CA ILE A 51 -8.50 -13.07 0.22
C ILE A 51 -9.79 -13.55 -0.45
N GLU A 52 -10.09 -14.84 -0.35
CA GLU A 52 -11.30 -15.46 -0.91
C GLU A 52 -12.57 -14.79 -0.38
N MET A 53 -12.70 -14.66 0.95
CA MET A 53 -13.84 -14.01 1.60
C MET A 53 -14.05 -12.57 1.09
N LEU A 54 -12.98 -11.78 1.00
CA LEU A 54 -13.07 -10.38 0.56
C LEU A 54 -13.43 -10.25 -0.92
N SER A 55 -12.90 -11.16 -1.74
CA SER A 55 -13.15 -11.20 -3.19
C SER A 55 -14.58 -11.64 -3.50
N ASP A 56 -15.13 -12.61 -2.75
CA ASP A 56 -16.53 -13.04 -2.85
C ASP A 56 -17.52 -11.91 -2.52
N LEU A 57 -17.13 -11.01 -1.63
CA LEU A 57 -17.88 -9.78 -1.31
C LEU A 57 -17.71 -8.68 -2.38
N GLY A 58 -16.82 -8.88 -3.35
CA GLY A 58 -16.58 -7.99 -4.48
C GLY A 58 -15.64 -6.82 -4.18
N PHE A 59 -14.80 -6.93 -3.14
CA PHE A 59 -13.77 -5.93 -2.86
C PHE A 59 -12.51 -6.17 -3.70
N GLU A 60 -11.89 -5.10 -4.14
CA GLU A 60 -10.53 -5.13 -4.68
C GLU A 60 -9.53 -5.15 -3.52
N VAL A 61 -8.65 -6.15 -3.52
CA VAL A 61 -7.71 -6.39 -2.42
C VAL A 61 -6.27 -6.08 -2.81
N PHE A 62 -5.61 -5.26 -1.99
CA PHE A 62 -4.16 -5.11 -1.96
C PHE A 62 -3.56 -6.09 -0.94
N LEU A 63 -2.83 -7.10 -1.42
CA LEU A 63 -2.10 -8.04 -0.58
C LEU A 63 -0.69 -7.50 -0.28
N ASP A 64 -0.51 -6.99 0.95
CA ASP A 64 0.67 -6.25 1.42
C ASP A 64 1.62 -7.14 2.23
N LEU A 65 2.31 -8.06 1.54
CA LEU A 65 3.27 -8.99 2.15
C LEU A 65 4.72 -8.51 2.07
N LYS A 66 5.01 -7.53 1.21
CA LYS A 66 6.33 -6.94 0.99
C LYS A 66 7.38 -8.03 0.74
N LEU A 67 7.17 -8.83 -0.30
CA LEU A 67 8.06 -9.96 -0.59
C LEU A 67 9.50 -9.47 -0.80
N HIS A 68 10.45 -10.15 -0.17
CA HIS A 68 11.86 -9.80 -0.20
C HIS A 68 12.69 -11.07 0.07
N ASP A 69 13.18 -11.68 -1.01
CA ASP A 69 13.95 -12.92 -0.99
C ASP A 69 14.78 -12.99 -2.28
N ILE A 70 15.44 -14.11 -2.55
CA ILE A 70 16.10 -14.34 -3.84
C ILE A 70 15.08 -14.35 -5.00
N PRO A 71 15.50 -13.98 -6.23
CA PRO A 71 14.59 -13.77 -7.37
C PRO A 71 13.58 -14.91 -7.59
N ASN A 72 14.05 -16.14 -7.75
CA ASN A 72 13.21 -17.31 -7.99
C ASN A 72 12.16 -17.59 -6.88
N THR A 73 12.48 -17.28 -5.61
CA THR A 73 11.52 -17.45 -4.51
C THR A 73 10.39 -16.43 -4.62
N VAL A 74 10.73 -15.16 -4.85
CA VAL A 74 9.76 -14.08 -5.02
C VAL A 74 8.90 -14.32 -6.27
N SER A 75 9.51 -14.71 -7.38
CA SER A 75 8.82 -15.06 -8.63
C SER A 75 7.76 -16.15 -8.44
N LYS A 76 8.10 -17.23 -7.71
CA LYS A 76 7.14 -18.30 -7.41
C LYS A 76 6.03 -17.87 -6.46
N ALA A 77 6.36 -17.07 -5.45
CA ALA A 77 5.37 -16.52 -4.53
C ALA A 77 4.39 -15.58 -5.26
N LEU A 78 4.89 -14.73 -6.16
CA LEU A 78 4.07 -13.82 -6.97
C LEU A 78 3.13 -14.56 -7.91
N LYS A 79 3.55 -15.68 -8.49
CA LYS A 79 2.65 -16.53 -9.27
C LYS A 79 1.47 -17.02 -8.43
N ASN A 80 1.74 -17.52 -7.23
CA ASN A 80 0.67 -17.98 -6.33
C ASN A 80 -0.23 -16.82 -5.88
N ILE A 81 0.33 -15.63 -5.64
CA ILE A 81 -0.45 -14.43 -5.29
C ILE A 81 -1.34 -13.99 -6.46
N HIS A 82 -0.82 -14.05 -7.69
CA HIS A 82 -1.58 -13.74 -8.90
C HIS A 82 -2.80 -14.68 -9.04
N ASP A 83 -2.60 -15.98 -8.80
CA ASP A 83 -3.66 -16.98 -8.86
C ASP A 83 -4.78 -16.76 -7.81
N LEU A 84 -4.52 -15.98 -6.73
CA LEU A 84 -5.55 -15.55 -5.77
C LEU A 84 -6.45 -14.42 -6.30
N GLY A 85 -6.12 -13.82 -7.44
CA GLY A 85 -6.93 -12.77 -8.06
C GLY A 85 -6.91 -11.42 -7.33
N VAL A 86 -5.83 -11.12 -6.60
CA VAL A 86 -5.71 -9.82 -5.90
C VAL A 86 -5.54 -8.67 -6.90
N TRP A 87 -6.04 -7.49 -6.53
CA TRP A 87 -5.93 -6.28 -7.36
C TRP A 87 -4.50 -5.72 -7.39
N MET A 88 -3.81 -5.80 -6.26
CA MET A 88 -2.48 -5.23 -6.08
C MET A 88 -1.65 -6.08 -5.12
N THR A 89 -0.32 -6.14 -5.33
CA THR A 89 0.63 -6.69 -4.38
C THR A 89 1.96 -5.94 -4.42
N ASN A 90 2.91 -6.30 -3.55
CA ASN A 90 4.18 -5.60 -3.45
C ASN A 90 5.41 -6.45 -3.13
N ILE A 91 6.56 -5.89 -3.54
CA ILE A 91 7.92 -6.40 -3.30
C ILE A 91 8.78 -5.29 -2.68
N HIS A 92 9.86 -5.62 -1.99
CA HIS A 92 10.86 -4.62 -1.59
C HIS A 92 11.82 -4.31 -2.74
N LEU A 93 11.98 -3.04 -3.11
CA LEU A 93 12.94 -2.63 -4.14
C LEU A 93 14.40 -2.85 -3.72
N MET A 94 14.63 -2.96 -2.41
CA MET A 94 15.94 -3.31 -1.84
C MET A 94 16.38 -4.74 -2.19
N GLY A 95 15.50 -5.58 -2.74
CA GLY A 95 15.87 -6.91 -3.24
C GLY A 95 16.68 -6.88 -4.54
N GLY A 96 16.84 -5.69 -5.16
CA GLY A 96 17.75 -5.48 -6.28
C GLY A 96 17.15 -5.81 -7.65
N LYS A 97 17.86 -5.38 -8.69
CA LYS A 97 17.40 -5.38 -10.09
C LYS A 97 16.89 -6.73 -10.57
N GLU A 98 17.61 -7.81 -10.28
CA GLU A 98 17.27 -9.17 -10.74
C GLU A 98 15.94 -9.64 -10.15
N MET A 99 15.77 -9.50 -8.82
CA MET A 99 14.53 -9.86 -8.14
C MET A 99 13.33 -9.05 -8.67
N ILE A 100 13.51 -7.74 -8.88
CA ILE A 100 12.45 -6.87 -9.39
C ILE A 100 12.09 -7.24 -10.85
N SER A 101 13.10 -7.45 -11.70
CA SER A 101 12.88 -7.74 -13.13
C SER A 101 12.14 -9.06 -13.32
N GLU A 102 12.54 -10.13 -12.61
CA GLU A 102 11.82 -11.41 -12.67
C GLU A 102 10.39 -11.28 -12.12
N SER A 103 10.21 -10.51 -11.04
CA SER A 103 8.89 -10.25 -10.47
C SER A 103 7.95 -9.61 -11.50
N VAL A 104 8.42 -8.58 -12.19
CA VAL A 104 7.67 -7.89 -13.25
C VAL A 104 7.37 -8.83 -14.42
N GLU A 105 8.33 -9.65 -14.83
CA GLU A 105 8.15 -10.63 -15.91
C GLU A 105 7.05 -11.66 -15.57
N VAL A 106 7.04 -12.20 -14.35
CA VAL A 106 6.00 -13.12 -13.88
C VAL A 106 4.61 -12.48 -13.97
N ILE A 107 4.47 -11.23 -13.53
CA ILE A 107 3.17 -10.55 -13.56
C ILE A 107 2.74 -10.26 -15.01
N LYS A 108 3.64 -9.76 -15.87
CA LYS A 108 3.33 -9.45 -17.28
C LYS A 108 2.94 -10.67 -18.10
N ASN A 109 3.49 -11.84 -17.76
CA ASN A 109 3.18 -13.11 -18.44
C ASN A 109 1.93 -13.81 -17.87
N SER A 110 1.29 -13.23 -16.86
CA SER A 110 0.09 -13.80 -16.23
C SER A 110 -1.19 -13.35 -16.96
N LYS A 111 -2.29 -14.11 -16.81
CA LYS A 111 -3.50 -13.96 -17.64
C LYS A 111 -4.33 -12.71 -17.34
N ASN A 112 -4.27 -12.22 -16.10
CA ASN A 112 -5.06 -11.09 -15.62
C ASN A 112 -4.13 -9.97 -15.17
N GLU A 113 -4.58 -8.72 -15.25
CA GLU A 113 -3.83 -7.59 -14.73
C GLU A 113 -3.79 -7.62 -13.19
N MET A 114 -2.62 -7.36 -12.62
CA MET A 114 -2.42 -7.17 -11.18
C MET A 114 -1.36 -6.10 -11.01
N ILE A 115 -1.63 -5.09 -10.18
CA ILE A 115 -0.68 -4.01 -9.95
C ILE A 115 0.45 -4.51 -9.04
N LEU A 116 1.70 -4.35 -9.49
CA LEU A 116 2.91 -4.63 -8.72
C LEU A 116 3.58 -3.32 -8.31
N ILE A 117 3.54 -3.00 -7.02
CA ILE A 117 4.22 -1.83 -6.47
C ILE A 117 5.49 -2.20 -5.70
N GLY A 118 6.49 -1.32 -5.77
CA GLY A 118 7.74 -1.46 -5.03
C GLY A 118 7.72 -0.72 -3.69
N VAL A 119 8.04 -1.41 -2.60
CA VAL A 119 8.33 -0.74 -1.33
C VAL A 119 9.72 -0.12 -1.42
N SER A 120 9.77 1.21 -1.31
CA SER A 120 11.01 2.00 -1.28
C SER A 120 11.68 1.92 0.10
N VAL A 121 11.63 3.00 0.89
CA VAL A 121 12.07 3.04 2.29
C VAL A 121 10.83 2.97 3.18
N LEU A 122 10.87 2.12 4.22
CA LEU A 122 9.79 2.06 5.19
C LEU A 122 9.64 3.42 5.88
N THR A 123 8.40 3.89 6.04
CA THR A 123 8.09 5.20 6.65
C THR A 123 8.53 5.34 8.11
N SER A 124 8.94 4.24 8.75
CA SER A 124 9.50 4.17 10.09
C SER A 124 11.02 4.38 10.17
N LEU A 125 11.74 4.35 9.04
CA LEU A 125 13.19 4.49 9.02
C LEU A 125 13.58 5.95 8.79
N ASP A 126 14.40 6.49 9.69
CA ASP A 126 15.07 7.78 9.51
C ASP A 126 16.56 7.59 9.16
N LYS A 127 17.29 8.70 9.03
CA LYS A 127 18.72 8.70 8.69
C LYS A 127 19.57 7.86 9.66
N ILE A 128 19.22 7.84 10.94
CA ILE A 128 19.97 7.08 11.96
C ILE A 128 19.78 5.59 11.69
N ASN A 129 18.52 5.15 11.53
CA ASN A 129 18.22 3.75 11.26
C ASN A 129 18.83 3.27 9.93
N LEU A 130 18.80 4.11 8.89
CA LEU A 130 19.43 3.81 7.60
C LEU A 130 20.95 3.64 7.73
N SER A 131 21.60 4.47 8.54
CA SER A 131 23.04 4.38 8.79
C SER A 131 23.41 3.09 9.54
N GLU A 132 22.57 2.65 10.49
CA GLU A 132 22.78 1.40 11.25
C GLU A 132 22.80 0.16 10.35
N ILE A 133 22.05 0.18 9.24
CA ILE A 133 21.99 -0.93 8.27
C ILE A 133 22.89 -0.70 7.04
N GLY A 134 23.79 0.29 7.09
CA GLY A 134 24.84 0.50 6.08
C GLY A 134 24.49 1.45 4.93
N PHE A 135 23.37 2.18 4.99
CA PHE A 135 23.08 3.25 4.03
C PHE A 135 23.64 4.59 4.50
N HIS A 136 24.28 5.32 3.59
CA HIS A 136 24.87 6.64 3.89
C HIS A 136 24.08 7.80 3.29
N LYS A 137 23.05 7.52 2.48
CA LYS A 137 22.16 8.52 1.87
C LYS A 137 21.04 8.92 2.83
N SER A 138 20.41 10.06 2.56
CA SER A 138 19.15 10.43 3.22
C SER A 138 18.04 9.45 2.83
N ALA A 139 16.95 9.42 3.60
CA ALA A 139 15.79 8.59 3.27
C ALA A 139 15.16 9.06 1.95
N GLU A 140 15.08 10.37 1.77
CA GLU A 140 14.53 11.03 0.59
C GLU A 140 15.32 10.65 -0.68
N ASP A 141 16.64 10.74 -0.64
CA ASP A 141 17.50 10.37 -1.79
C ASP A 141 17.39 8.87 -2.10
N LEU A 142 17.40 8.02 -1.06
CA LEU A 142 17.29 6.57 -1.24
C LEU A 142 15.92 6.17 -1.80
N VAL A 143 14.84 6.86 -1.42
CA VAL A 143 13.51 6.65 -2.01
C VAL A 143 13.53 6.94 -3.51
N ILE A 144 14.14 8.04 -3.94
CA ILE A 144 14.23 8.38 -5.36
C ILE A 144 15.07 7.36 -6.13
N ASP A 145 16.22 6.95 -5.59
CA ASP A 145 17.07 5.92 -6.22
C ASP A 145 16.32 4.58 -6.38
N LEU A 146 15.64 4.13 -5.33
CA LEU A 146 14.88 2.88 -5.36
C LEU A 146 13.68 2.99 -6.32
N ALA A 147 12.96 4.12 -6.31
CA ALA A 147 11.86 4.36 -7.24
C ALA A 147 12.32 4.37 -8.70
N ALA A 148 13.48 4.97 -9.00
CA ALA A 148 14.10 4.92 -10.31
C ALA A 148 14.43 3.48 -10.72
N LEU A 149 15.08 2.72 -9.84
CA LEU A 149 15.39 1.30 -10.07
C LEU A 149 14.13 0.48 -10.36
N GLY A 150 13.08 0.65 -9.55
CA GLY A 150 11.80 -0.03 -9.74
C GLY A 150 11.17 0.31 -11.08
N LYS A 151 11.11 1.61 -11.41
CA LYS A 151 10.55 2.09 -12.68
C LYS A 151 11.32 1.55 -13.89
N ASP A 152 12.65 1.54 -13.83
CA ASP A 152 13.50 1.00 -14.89
C ASP A 152 13.28 -0.50 -15.10
N CYS A 153 12.94 -1.24 -14.05
CA CYS A 153 12.57 -2.66 -14.14
C CYS A 153 11.10 -2.86 -14.58
N GLY A 154 10.26 -1.81 -14.48
CA GLY A 154 8.88 -1.82 -14.93
C GLY A 154 7.84 -2.20 -13.87
N VAL A 155 8.08 -1.92 -12.59
CA VAL A 155 6.99 -1.91 -11.59
C VAL A 155 6.02 -0.76 -11.88
N ASP A 156 4.76 -0.90 -11.47
CA ASP A 156 3.71 0.09 -11.78
C ASP A 156 3.81 1.36 -10.91
N GLY A 157 4.48 1.25 -9.76
CA GLY A 157 4.62 2.35 -8.82
C GLY A 157 5.33 1.95 -7.54
N VAL A 158 5.20 2.79 -6.52
CA VAL A 158 5.88 2.63 -5.24
C VAL A 158 5.00 2.87 -4.02
N VAL A 159 5.32 2.17 -2.94
CA VAL A 159 4.92 2.55 -1.59
C VAL A 159 5.94 3.56 -1.06
N CYS A 160 5.48 4.74 -0.63
CA CYS A 160 6.33 5.82 -0.14
C CYS A 160 5.67 6.62 0.99
N SER A 161 6.44 7.47 1.69
CA SER A 161 5.83 8.44 2.60
C SER A 161 5.07 9.50 1.82
N ILE A 162 4.11 10.12 2.49
CA ILE A 162 3.38 11.30 2.00
C ILE A 162 4.32 12.43 1.55
N ASN A 163 5.45 12.61 2.25
CA ASN A 163 6.42 13.67 1.96
C ASN A 163 7.23 13.41 0.68
N ASP A 164 7.31 12.15 0.24
CA ASP A 164 8.09 11.75 -0.93
C ASP A 164 7.26 11.84 -2.23
N VAL A 165 5.92 11.92 -2.12
CA VAL A 165 4.99 11.86 -3.27
C VAL A 165 5.31 12.92 -4.32
N SER A 166 5.41 14.19 -3.93
CA SER A 166 5.63 15.27 -4.91
C SER A 166 6.96 15.14 -5.64
N ALA A 167 8.02 14.67 -4.96
CA ALA A 167 9.32 14.43 -5.58
C ALA A 167 9.26 13.24 -6.56
N ILE A 168 8.58 12.16 -6.19
CA ILE A 168 8.35 10.98 -7.05
C ILE A 168 7.55 11.37 -8.29
N LYS A 169 6.41 12.06 -8.13
CA LYS A 169 5.57 12.51 -9.25
C LYS A 169 6.31 13.47 -10.18
N SER A 170 7.13 14.37 -9.63
CA SER A 170 7.95 15.29 -10.43
C SER A 170 9.05 14.56 -11.22
N SER A 171 9.63 13.51 -10.63
CA SER A 171 10.75 12.76 -11.24
C SER A 171 10.27 11.72 -12.26
N PHE A 172 9.12 11.10 -12.03
CA PHE A 172 8.68 9.91 -12.74
C PHE A 172 7.32 10.06 -13.44
N GLY A 173 6.65 11.20 -13.29
CA GLY A 173 5.38 11.50 -13.96
C GLY A 173 4.14 11.01 -13.21
N GLY A 174 2.97 11.44 -13.71
CA GLY A 174 1.66 11.17 -13.10
C GLY A 174 1.27 9.70 -13.08
N ASP A 175 1.66 8.93 -14.10
CA ASP A 175 1.26 7.53 -14.27
C ASP A 175 2.02 6.57 -13.34
N PHE A 176 3.12 7.01 -12.71
CA PHE A 176 3.85 6.16 -11.76
C PHE A 176 3.15 6.17 -10.40
N ILE A 177 2.54 5.05 -10.04
CA ILE A 177 1.61 4.96 -8.91
C ILE A 177 2.34 5.24 -7.59
N THR A 178 1.67 5.94 -6.69
CA THR A 178 2.09 6.20 -5.31
C THR A 178 1.02 5.68 -4.36
N VAL A 179 1.44 4.75 -3.48
CA VAL A 179 0.61 4.22 -2.40
C VAL A 179 1.18 4.72 -1.08
N THR A 180 0.43 5.60 -0.41
CA THR A 180 0.90 6.29 0.81
C THR A 180 0.24 5.74 2.06
N PRO A 181 0.95 4.94 2.88
CA PRO A 181 0.44 4.49 4.17
C PRO A 181 0.62 5.52 5.28
N GLY A 182 -0.10 5.32 6.38
CA GLY A 182 -0.03 6.20 7.54
C GLY A 182 -0.76 7.53 7.35
N VAL A 183 -1.76 7.55 6.45
CA VAL A 183 -2.61 8.72 6.21
C VAL A 183 -3.72 8.75 7.25
N ARG A 184 -4.00 9.95 7.77
CA ARG A 184 -5.04 10.22 8.77
C ARG A 184 -6.16 11.09 8.21
N MET A 185 -7.39 10.92 8.70
CA MET A 185 -8.53 11.74 8.31
C MET A 185 -8.34 13.23 8.63
N SER A 186 -7.79 13.51 9.81
CA SER A 186 -7.47 14.86 10.27
C SER A 186 -6.02 14.92 10.72
N GLN A 187 -5.40 16.10 10.70
CA GLN A 187 -4.13 16.31 11.39
C GLN A 187 -4.32 16.04 12.89
N ALA A 188 -3.62 15.04 13.43
CA ALA A 188 -3.58 14.77 14.87
C ALA A 188 -2.13 14.52 15.31
N ASN A 189 -1.81 15.02 16.50
CA ASN A 189 -0.47 15.31 17.03
C ASN A 189 0.51 14.10 17.11
N GLU A 190 1.77 14.43 16.79
CA GLU A 190 3.10 13.99 17.27
C GLU A 190 3.60 12.53 17.18
N ASP A 191 2.79 11.48 17.09
CA ASP A 191 3.33 10.10 17.27
C ASP A 191 3.81 9.34 16.01
N GLN A 192 3.94 9.98 14.85
CA GLN A 192 4.55 9.34 13.66
C GLN A 192 5.42 10.30 12.83
N LYS A 193 6.73 10.00 12.80
CA LYS A 193 7.80 10.83 12.20
C LYS A 193 7.58 11.22 10.72
N ARG A 194 6.79 10.47 9.93
CA ARG A 194 6.52 10.71 8.49
C ARG A 194 5.07 10.42 8.06
N SER A 195 4.07 10.87 8.84
CA SER A 195 2.63 10.74 8.55
C SER A 195 2.01 12.04 8.01
N GLY A 196 0.84 11.97 7.38
CA GLY A 196 0.14 13.13 6.79
C GLY A 196 -1.37 12.96 6.76
N SER A 197 -2.10 14.02 6.45
CA SER A 197 -3.56 13.99 6.35
C SER A 197 -4.06 13.61 4.96
N ILE A 198 -5.34 13.23 4.83
CA ILE A 198 -6.01 13.05 3.53
C ILE A 198 -5.87 14.32 2.66
N TYR A 199 -5.94 15.50 3.27
CA TYR A 199 -5.74 16.76 2.56
C TYR A 199 -4.34 16.84 1.95
N ASP A 200 -3.30 16.49 2.71
CA ASP A 200 -1.92 16.47 2.22
C ASP A 200 -1.74 15.45 1.10
N ALA A 201 -2.37 14.28 1.21
CA ALA A 201 -2.34 13.24 0.17
C ALA A 201 -2.88 13.74 -1.16
N ILE A 202 -4.04 14.40 -1.15
CA ILE A 202 -4.62 14.91 -2.39
C ILE A 202 -3.80 16.08 -2.92
N LYS A 203 -3.33 16.97 -2.04
CA LYS A 203 -2.50 18.11 -2.42
C LYS A 203 -1.18 17.68 -3.07
N PHE A 204 -0.55 16.63 -2.56
CA PHE A 204 0.73 16.15 -3.08
C PHE A 204 0.57 15.21 -4.28
N GLY A 205 -0.65 14.75 -4.58
CA GLY A 205 -0.96 13.92 -5.74
C GLY A 205 -0.78 12.42 -5.50
N SER A 206 -1.09 11.94 -4.28
CA SER A 206 -1.10 10.51 -3.98
C SER A 206 -2.23 9.81 -4.74
N ASP A 207 -1.96 8.67 -5.37
CA ASP A 207 -2.97 7.91 -6.10
C ASP A 207 -3.84 7.09 -5.15
N TYR A 208 -3.20 6.50 -4.13
CA TYR A 208 -3.85 5.68 -3.11
C TYR A 208 -3.37 6.02 -1.71
N VAL A 209 -4.32 6.13 -0.78
CA VAL A 209 -4.04 6.34 0.65
C VAL A 209 -4.41 5.11 1.44
N VAL A 210 -3.51 4.64 2.31
CA VAL A 210 -3.81 3.52 3.22
C VAL A 210 -4.16 4.06 4.60
N ILE A 211 -5.38 3.75 5.05
CA ILE A 211 -5.97 4.17 6.31
C ILE A 211 -6.24 2.91 7.15
N GLY A 212 -5.72 2.88 8.38
CA GLY A 212 -5.80 1.68 9.23
C GLY A 212 -6.35 1.97 10.63
N ARG A 213 -5.44 2.28 11.57
CA ARG A 213 -5.75 2.37 13.01
C ARG A 213 -6.91 3.28 13.38
N GLU A 214 -7.16 4.34 12.62
CA GLU A 214 -8.29 5.24 12.89
C GLU A 214 -9.64 4.54 12.73
N LEU A 215 -9.71 3.47 11.95
CA LEU A 215 -10.89 2.64 11.82
C LEU A 215 -10.83 1.43 12.76
N THR A 216 -9.76 0.65 12.70
CA THR A 216 -9.68 -0.64 13.41
C THR A 216 -9.58 -0.51 14.93
N LYS A 217 -9.16 0.66 15.44
CA LYS A 217 -9.08 0.95 16.89
C LYS A 217 -10.13 1.96 17.36
N ALA A 218 -11.10 2.32 16.53
CA ALA A 218 -12.14 3.25 16.91
C ALA A 218 -13.15 2.59 17.86
N ASP A 219 -13.58 3.34 18.87
CA ASP A 219 -14.71 2.92 19.72
C ASP A 219 -16.00 2.78 18.90
N ASN A 220 -16.14 3.57 17.84
CA ASN A 220 -17.27 3.54 16.92
C ASN A 220 -16.81 3.54 15.44
N PRO A 221 -16.47 2.36 14.87
CA PRO A 221 -16.04 2.24 13.48
C PRO A 221 -17.05 2.77 12.47
N ALA A 222 -18.36 2.66 12.77
CA ALA A 222 -19.42 3.13 11.88
C ALA A 222 -19.42 4.66 11.73
N GLU A 223 -19.11 5.40 12.79
CA GLU A 223 -18.94 6.86 12.71
C GLU A 223 -17.69 7.26 11.91
N VAL A 224 -16.60 6.51 12.08
CA VAL A 224 -15.38 6.74 11.30
C VAL A 224 -15.61 6.52 9.81
N ILE A 225 -16.31 5.44 9.44
CA ILE A 225 -16.64 5.17 8.04
C ILE A 225 -17.50 6.28 7.46
N LYS A 226 -18.56 6.72 8.16
CA LYS A 226 -19.38 7.85 7.69
C LYS A 226 -18.57 9.13 7.45
N LYS A 227 -17.58 9.40 8.30
CA LYS A 227 -16.66 10.54 8.11
C LYS A 227 -15.77 10.34 6.87
N LEU A 228 -15.26 9.13 6.65
CA LEU A 228 -14.47 8.80 5.46
C LEU A 228 -15.29 8.91 4.18
N GLU A 229 -16.51 8.38 4.16
CA GLU A 229 -17.42 8.45 3.01
C GLU A 229 -17.72 9.91 2.64
N ALA A 230 -17.88 10.80 3.64
CA ALA A 230 -18.08 12.23 3.39
C ALA A 230 -16.87 12.92 2.72
N LEU A 231 -15.67 12.34 2.85
CA LEU A 231 -14.43 12.81 2.20
C LEU A 231 -14.21 12.22 0.81
N ILE A 232 -15.10 11.33 0.34
CA ILE A 232 -15.08 10.75 -1.00
C ILE A 232 -16.16 11.47 -1.85
N ASN A 233 -15.87 11.63 -3.16
CA ASN A 233 -16.81 12.19 -4.14
C ASN A 233 -17.95 11.22 -4.45
#